data_AF-A0A2A9NZT7-F1
#
_entry.id   AF-A0A2A9NZT7-F1
#
_cell.length_a   1.000
_cell.length_b   1.000
_cell.length_c   1.000
_cell.angle_alpha   90.00
_cell.angle_beta   90.00
_cell.angle_gamma   90.00
#
_symmetry.space_group_name_H-M   'P 1'
#
loop_
_entity.id
_entity.type
_entity.pdbx_description
1 polymer ?
#
loop_
_entity_poly.entity_id
_entity_poly.type
_entity_poly.pdbx_seq_one_letter_code
_entity_poly.pdbx_strand_id
1 'polypeptide(L)' 'MLEKITSWWSFSPQPKPYDPTDPKQNPLNPQGLKPCCACPQTKSARDDCFFKYDKSEADEKCKQLVEQHIACMKGLGFKI' A
#
# COMPACT_ATOMS: atom_id res chain seq x y z
N MET A 1 -39.04 28.69 14.93
CA MET A 1 -38.85 27.43 14.17
C MET A 1 -38.01 27.66 12.90
N LEU A 2 -36.85 28.32 12.98
CA LEU A 2 -35.95 28.59 11.84
C LEU A 2 -34.51 28.08 12.09
N GLU A 3 -34.27 27.39 13.21
CA GLU A 3 -32.92 26.95 13.62
C GLU A 3 -32.55 25.54 13.15
N LYS A 4 -33.43 24.87 12.39
CA LYS A 4 -33.23 23.47 11.95
C LYS A 4 -32.75 23.32 10.50
N ILE A 5 -32.55 24.43 9.77
CA ILE A 5 -32.13 24.41 8.36
C ILE A 5 -30.65 24.79 8.13
N THR A 6 -29.95 25.28 9.17
CA THR A 6 -28.54 25.67 9.07
C THR A 6 -27.56 24.52 9.40
N SER A 7 -28.03 23.39 9.90
CA SER A 7 -27.18 22.26 10.31
C SER A 7 -26.79 21.31 9.17
N TRP A 8 -27.30 21.50 7.95
CA TRP A 8 -27.00 20.64 6.79
C TRP A 8 -26.02 21.24 5.77
N TRP A 9 -25.46 22.42 6.04
CA TRP A 9 -24.48 23.10 5.19
C TRP A 9 -23.09 23.16 5.83
N SER A 10 -22.86 22.35 6.87
CA SER A 10 -21.56 22.23 7.53
C SER A 10 -20.63 21.34 6.70
N PHE A 11 -20.15 21.87 5.57
CA PHE A 11 -19.08 21.28 4.77
C PHE A 11 -17.73 21.53 5.47
N SER A 12 -17.50 20.84 6.59
CA SER A 12 -16.17 20.83 7.21
C SER A 12 -15.20 20.12 6.27
N PRO A 13 -14.05 20.73 5.89
CA PRO A 13 -13.03 20.04 5.13
C PRO A 13 -12.49 18.89 5.97
N GLN A 14 -12.81 17.65 5.60
CA GLN A 14 -12.23 16.47 6.22
C GLN A 14 -10.73 16.44 5.90
N PRO A 15 -9.86 16.10 6.87
CA PRO A 15 -8.45 15.89 6.58
C PRO A 15 -8.30 14.76 5.55
N LYS A 16 -7.57 15.04 4.48
CA LYS A 16 -7.37 14.10 3.38
C LYS A 16 -6.61 12.87 3.90
N PRO A 17 -7.06 11.64 3.61
CA PRO A 17 -6.36 10.42 4.04
C PRO A 17 -4.95 10.36 3.43
N TYR A 18 -4.02 9.71 4.15
CA TYR A 18 -2.63 9.54 3.70
C TYR A 18 -2.58 8.80 2.36
N ASP A 19 -1.97 9.42 1.35
CA ASP A 19 -1.77 8.84 0.04
C ASP A 19 -0.27 8.54 -0.18
N PRO A 20 0.16 7.27 -0.11
CA PRO A 20 1.55 6.88 -0.32
C PRO A 20 2.04 7.04 -1.77
N THR A 21 1.14 7.37 -2.70
CA THR A 21 1.46 7.66 -4.10
C THR A 21 1.71 9.14 -4.37
N ASP A 22 1.37 10.04 -3.44
CA ASP A 22 1.72 11.45 -3.55
C ASP A 22 3.18 11.67 -3.12
N PRO A 23 4.09 12.11 -4.00
CA PRO A 23 5.49 12.36 -3.64
C PRO A 23 5.64 13.40 -2.52
N LYS A 24 4.65 14.27 -2.32
CA LYS A 24 4.65 15.25 -1.22
C LYS A 24 4.40 14.59 0.14
N GLN A 25 3.67 13.48 0.17
CA GLN A 25 3.35 12.71 1.37
C GLN A 25 4.34 11.55 1.58
N ASN A 26 4.95 11.04 0.51
CA ASN A 26 5.95 9.99 0.52
C ASN A 26 7.17 10.36 -0.36
N PRO A 27 8.14 11.11 0.18
CA PRO A 27 9.32 11.53 -0.58
C PRO A 27 10.24 10.36 -0.99
N LEU A 28 10.08 9.17 -0.40
CA LEU A 28 10.81 7.95 -0.78
C LEU A 28 10.24 7.30 -2.05
N ASN A 29 9.08 7.74 -2.51
CA ASN A 29 8.44 7.32 -3.75
C ASN A 29 8.30 8.52 -4.71
N PRO A 30 9.42 9.03 -5.25
CA PRO A 30 9.41 10.23 -6.10
C PRO A 30 8.63 10.05 -7.41
N GLN A 31 8.48 8.79 -7.86
CA GLN A 31 7.71 8.44 -9.05
C GLN A 31 6.22 8.27 -8.77
N GLY A 32 5.78 8.38 -7.51
CA GLY A 32 4.37 8.22 -7.13
C GLY A 32 3.80 6.84 -7.48
N LEU A 33 4.65 5.81 -7.45
CA LEU A 33 4.26 4.46 -7.81
C LEU A 33 3.20 3.92 -6.84
N LYS A 34 2.29 3.11 -7.36
CA LYS A 34 1.38 2.32 -6.52
C LYS A 34 2.14 1.12 -5.93
N PRO A 35 1.71 0.60 -4.76
CA PRO A 35 2.32 -0.58 -4.12
C PRO A 35 2.47 -1.79 -5.06
N CYS A 36 1.51 -1.99 -5.97
CA CYS A 36 1.54 -3.08 -6.96
C CYS A 36 2.63 -2.93 -8.03
N CYS A 37 3.11 -1.71 -8.27
CA CYS A 37 4.11 -1.36 -9.30
C CYS A 37 5.49 -1.04 -8.71
N ALA A 38 5.58 -0.87 -7.39
CA ALA A 38 6.78 -0.44 -6.69
C ALA A 38 7.94 -1.45 -6.80
N CYS A 39 7.62 -2.75 -6.77
CA CYS A 39 8.60 -3.82 -6.64
C CYS A 39 8.28 -5.00 -7.59
N PRO A 40 8.39 -4.83 -8.93
CA PRO A 40 7.97 -5.84 -9.90
C PRO A 40 8.79 -7.13 -9.82
N GLN A 41 10.12 -7.04 -9.65
CA GLN A 41 10.96 -8.24 -9.60
C GLN A 41 10.67 -9.14 -8.39
N THR A 42 10.61 -8.55 -7.18
CA THR A 42 10.35 -9.33 -5.96
C THR A 42 8.90 -9.81 -5.90
N LYS A 43 7.95 -9.05 -6.47
CA LYS A 43 6.57 -9.48 -6.63
C LYS A 43 6.47 -10.71 -7.52
N SER A 44 7.07 -10.69 -8.71
CA SER A 44 7.04 -11.82 -9.63
C SER A 44 7.66 -13.08 -9.00
N ALA A 45 8.84 -12.96 -8.39
CA ALA A 45 9.48 -14.10 -7.73
C ALA A 45 8.63 -14.68 -6.59
N ARG A 46 8.00 -13.82 -5.78
CA ARG A 46 7.07 -14.24 -4.73
C ARG A 46 5.86 -14.96 -5.34
N ASP A 47 5.20 -14.34 -6.32
CA ASP A 47 3.99 -14.88 -6.93
C ASP A 47 4.27 -16.25 -7.59
N ASP A 48 5.39 -16.38 -8.30
CA ASP A 48 5.84 -17.65 -8.87
C ASP A 48 6.08 -18.73 -7.82
N CYS A 49 6.54 -18.36 -6.62
CA CYS A 49 6.69 -19.29 -5.51
C CYS A 49 5.32 -19.77 -5.00
N PHE A 50 4.36 -18.86 -4.80
CA PHE A 50 3.00 -19.21 -4.38
C PHE A 50 2.24 -20.03 -5.43
N PHE A 51 2.58 -19.93 -6.72
CA PHE A 51 2.03 -20.80 -7.75
C PHE A 51 2.62 -22.21 -7.77
N LYS A 52 3.80 -22.42 -7.18
CA LYS A 52 4.50 -23.72 -7.18
C LYS A 52 4.18 -24.58 -5.97
N TYR A 53 3.86 -23.98 -4.84
CA TYR A 53 3.61 -24.68 -3.58
C TYR A 53 2.14 -24.60 -3.19
N ASP A 54 1.63 -25.64 -2.54
CA ASP A 54 0.32 -25.61 -1.90
C ASP A 54 0.28 -24.55 -0.79
N LYS A 55 -0.91 -23.99 -0.55
CA LYS A 55 -1.11 -22.90 0.42
C LYS A 55 -0.60 -23.26 1.83
N SER A 56 -0.66 -24.53 2.22
CA SER A 56 -0.17 -25.01 3.53
C SER A 56 1.35 -24.99 3.66
N GLU A 57 2.09 -25.05 2.55
CA GLU A 57 3.56 -25.08 2.55
C GLU A 57 4.17 -23.74 2.10
N ALA A 58 3.43 -22.98 1.30
CA ALA A 58 3.88 -21.74 0.71
C ALA A 58 4.28 -20.69 1.76
N ASP A 59 3.61 -20.63 2.90
CA ASP A 59 3.92 -19.66 3.97
C ASP A 59 5.35 -19.83 4.50
N GLU A 60 5.83 -21.06 4.65
CA GLU A 60 7.20 -21.34 5.08
C GLU A 60 8.19 -21.31 3.90
N LYS A 61 7.84 -21.93 2.78
CA LYS A 61 8.72 -22.08 1.61
C LYS A 61 8.98 -20.74 0.90
N CYS A 62 8.00 -19.86 0.87
CA CYS A 62 8.10 -18.56 0.19
C CYS A 62 8.41 -17.40 1.15
N LYS A 63 8.59 -17.67 2.46
CA LYS A 63 8.83 -16.64 3.49
C LYS A 63 9.92 -15.65 3.11
N GLN A 64 11.07 -16.15 2.64
CA GLN A 64 12.20 -15.29 2.26
C GLN A 64 11.85 -14.35 1.10
N LEU A 65 11.07 -14.82 0.12
CA LEU A 65 10.64 -14.00 -1.02
C LEU A 65 9.61 -12.95 -0.60
N VAL A 66 8.73 -13.30 0.34
CA VAL A 66 7.79 -12.36 0.96
C VAL A 66 8.55 -11.26 1.72
N GLU A 67 9.53 -11.63 2.53
CA GLU A 67 10.38 -10.69 3.27
C GLU A 67 11.15 -9.75 2.34
N GLN A 68 11.70 -10.27 1.23
CA GLN A 68 12.35 -9.44 0.20
C GLN A 68 11.38 -8.46 -0.46
N HIS A 69 10.15 -8.89 -0.74
CA HIS A 69 9.13 -8.01 -1.30
C HIS A 69 8.73 -6.91 -0.33
N ILE A 70 8.51 -7.25 0.95
CA ILE A 70 8.20 -6.29 2.01
C ILE A 70 9.37 -5.32 2.21
N ALA A 71 10.61 -5.79 2.21
CA ALA A 71 11.80 -4.96 2.34
C ALA A 71 11.89 -3.91 1.21
N CYS A 72 11.63 -4.33 -0.03
CA CYS A 72 11.59 -3.42 -1.18
C CYS A 72 10.53 -2.33 -0.99
N MET A 73 9.30 -2.70 -0.60
CA MET A 73 8.22 -1.72 -0.42
C MET A 73 8.48 -0.79 0.77
N LYS A 74 9.05 -1.30 1.88
CA LYS A 74 9.48 -0.48 3.02
C LYS A 74 10.55 0.54 2.64
N GLY A 75 11.47 0.17 1.73
CA GLY A 75 12.47 1.09 1.18
C GLY A 75 11.88 2.29 0.43
N LEU A 76 10.68 2.11 -0.13
CA LEU A 76 9.92 3.16 -0.83
C LEU A 76 8.92 3.89 0.10
N GLY A 77 8.97 3.64 1.42
CA GLY A 77 8.14 4.34 2.39
C GLY A 77 6.69 3.84 2.50
N PHE A 78 6.34 2.72 1.86
CA PHE A 78 5.03 2.11 2.03
C PHE A 78 4.91 1.47 3.42
N LYS A 79 3.77 1.67 4.09
CA LYS A 79 3.42 1.00 5.35
C LYS A 79 2.58 -0.24 5.04
N ILE A 80 3.17 -1.43 5.24
CA ILE A 80 2.60 -2.76 4.96
C ILE A 80 2.54 -3.57 6.25
#